data_AF-A0A2N2DUA9-F1
#
_entry.id   AF-A0A2N2DUA9-F1
#
_cell.length_a   1.000
_cell.length_b   1.000
_cell.length_c   1.000
_cell.angle_alpha   90.00
_cell.angle_beta   90.00
_cell.angle_gamma   90.00
#
_symmetry.space_group_name_H-M   'P 1'
#
loop_
_entity.id
_entity.type
_entity.pdbx_description
1 polymer ?
#
loop_
_entity_poly.entity_id
_entity_poly.type
_entity_poly.pdbx_seq_one_letter_code
_entity_poly.pdbx_strand_id
1 'polypeptide(L)'
;MKKIVLLFSMIFMLTLAACSAPVEEPGFEAEKINVYTRDTSSGTRDGFMRGIGFADASANDSLLVAGFITADNNAIMSAMATDKSGIGYVSLSSVNNTIKALDFEGVAANEANVLNNTYKLKRPFVMMRRIDGDYISDTEYQLTLAFMAYVASNDGADVIANAGATATSGTGTWASQVANFP
;
A
#
# COMPACT_ATOMS: atom_id res chain seq x y z
N MET A 1 -59.95 32.55 12.12
CA MET A 1 -59.51 31.46 11.24
C MET A 1 -58.53 31.90 10.15
N LYS A 2 -58.83 32.93 9.35
CA LYS A 2 -57.92 33.40 8.26
C LYS A 2 -56.51 33.84 8.73
N LYS A 3 -56.38 34.46 9.91
CA LYS A 3 -55.08 34.89 10.48
C LYS A 3 -54.22 33.74 11.03
N ILE A 4 -54.84 32.63 11.43
CA ILE A 4 -54.13 31.44 11.93
C ILE A 4 -53.61 30.58 10.76
N VAL A 5 -54.37 30.53 9.67
CA VAL A 5 -53.96 29.84 8.42
C VAL A 5 -52.76 30.55 7.76
N LEU A 6 -52.70 31.88 7.79
CA LEU A 6 -51.52 32.62 7.28
C LEU A 6 -50.27 32.38 8.13
N LEU A 7 -50.40 32.29 9.46
CA LEU A 7 -49.25 32.08 10.35
C LEU A 7 -48.68 30.66 10.23
N PHE A 8 -49.53 29.65 10.04
CA PHE A 8 -49.10 28.27 9.77
C PHE A 8 -48.49 28.11 8.37
N SER A 9 -49.00 28.82 7.36
CA SER A 9 -48.43 28.82 6.01
C SER A 9 -47.04 29.46 5.95
N MET A 10 -46.76 30.44 6.81
CA MET A 10 -45.46 31.12 6.84
C MET A 10 -44.39 30.27 7.55
N ILE A 11 -44.76 29.56 8.62
CA ILE A 11 -43.88 28.64 9.35
C ILE A 11 -43.51 27.42 8.49
N PHE A 12 -44.42 26.92 7.65
CA PHE A 12 -44.15 25.79 6.75
C PHE A 12 -43.24 26.15 5.56
N MET A 13 -43.18 27.43 5.15
CA MET A 13 -42.22 27.90 4.14
C MET A 13 -40.81 28.10 4.71
N LEU A 14 -40.69 28.43 6.00
CA LEU A 14 -39.40 28.59 6.69
C LEU A 14 -38.70 27.25 6.98
N THR A 15 -39.43 26.14 7.08
CA THR A 15 -38.83 24.80 7.28
C THR A 15 -38.38 24.13 5.98
N LEU A 16 -38.91 24.51 4.81
CA LEU A 16 -38.47 23.97 3.51
C LEU A 16 -37.19 24.62 2.97
N ALA A 17 -36.84 25.83 3.41
CA ALA A 17 -35.61 26.50 2.98
C ALA A 17 -34.33 25.92 3.62
N ALA A 18 -34.46 25.12 4.69
CA ALA A 18 -33.32 24.56 5.42
C ALA A 18 -32.78 23.23 4.85
N CYS A 19 -33.44 22.62 3.86
CA CYS A 19 -33.02 21.35 3.25
C CYS A 19 -32.42 21.49 1.84
N SER A 20 -32.04 22.71 1.44
CA SER A 20 -31.43 22.98 0.12
C SER A 20 -30.14 23.79 0.20
N ALA A 21 -29.50 23.84 1.38
CA ALA A 21 -28.09 24.22 1.41
C ALA A 21 -27.34 23.15 0.59
N PRO A 22 -26.67 23.52 -0.50
CA PRO A 22 -25.73 22.59 -1.12
C PRO A 22 -24.76 22.16 -0.03
N VAL A 23 -24.58 20.86 0.13
CA VAL A 23 -23.42 20.35 0.86
C VAL A 23 -22.24 20.94 0.09
N GLU A 24 -21.56 21.91 0.68
CA GLU A 24 -20.22 22.28 0.24
C GLU A 24 -19.37 21.03 0.48
N GLU A 25 -19.37 20.13 -0.50
CA GLU A 25 -18.24 19.25 -0.73
C GLU A 25 -17.03 20.18 -0.72
N PRO A 26 -16.03 19.98 0.15
CA PRO A 26 -14.82 20.78 0.12
C PRO A 26 -14.25 20.61 -1.29
N GLY A 27 -14.53 21.60 -2.13
CA GLY A 27 -14.07 21.61 -3.50
C GLY A 27 -12.57 21.55 -3.42
N PHE A 28 -11.98 20.61 -4.16
CA PHE A 28 -10.59 20.72 -4.52
C PHE A 28 -10.51 22.04 -5.30
N GLU A 29 -10.11 23.13 -4.64
CA GLU A 29 -9.54 24.29 -5.33
C GLU A 29 -8.57 23.70 -6.36
N ALA A 30 -8.47 24.28 -7.55
CA ALA A 30 -7.58 23.80 -8.61
C ALA A 30 -6.10 24.03 -8.23
N GLU A 31 -5.70 23.58 -7.05
CA GLU A 31 -4.36 23.56 -6.53
C GLU A 31 -3.55 22.56 -7.34
N LYS A 32 -2.32 22.97 -7.64
CA LYS A 32 -1.33 22.13 -8.27
C LYS A 32 -1.09 20.90 -7.39
N ILE A 33 -1.22 19.70 -7.98
CA ILE A 33 -0.90 18.46 -7.29
C ILE A 33 0.61 18.39 -7.03
N ASN A 34 1.00 18.19 -5.78
CA ASN A 34 2.37 17.93 -5.37
C ASN A 34 2.65 16.44 -5.54
N VAL A 35 3.41 16.09 -6.58
CA VAL A 35 3.73 14.70 -6.91
C VAL A 35 4.98 14.27 -6.16
N TYR A 36 4.81 13.33 -5.23
CA TYR A 36 5.89 12.68 -4.51
C TYR A 36 6.30 11.39 -5.22
N THR A 37 7.60 11.26 -5.45
CA THR A 37 8.24 10.08 -6.02
C THR A 37 9.33 9.57 -5.09
N ARG A 38 9.83 8.39 -5.39
CA ARG A 38 10.98 7.78 -4.71
C ARG A 38 12.24 7.97 -5.57
N ASP A 39 13.41 7.85 -4.96
CA ASP A 39 14.68 7.87 -5.70
C ASP A 39 14.77 6.71 -6.71
N THR A 40 15.60 6.85 -7.76
CA THR A 40 15.73 5.85 -8.84
C THR A 40 16.35 4.52 -8.40
N SER A 41 16.96 4.47 -7.22
CA SER A 41 17.47 3.22 -6.63
C SER A 41 16.41 2.47 -5.79
N SER A 42 15.24 3.09 -5.57
CA SER A 42 14.18 2.54 -4.74
C SER A 42 13.48 1.35 -5.39
N GLY A 43 13.48 0.21 -4.71
CA GLY A 43 12.65 -0.92 -5.09
C GLY A 43 11.15 -0.60 -5.08
N THR A 44 10.68 0.30 -4.21
CA THR A 44 9.28 0.74 -4.20
C THR A 44 8.93 1.51 -5.48
N ARG A 45 9.86 2.34 -6.00
CA ARG A 45 9.70 2.99 -7.31
C ARG A 45 9.59 1.98 -8.43
N ASP A 46 10.52 1.04 -8.48
CA ASP A 46 10.54 0.03 -9.55
C ASP A 46 9.26 -0.80 -9.57
N GLY A 47 8.81 -1.26 -8.40
CA GLY A 47 7.55 -1.99 -8.26
C GLY A 47 6.32 -1.16 -8.65
N PHE A 48 6.23 0.07 -8.17
CA PHE A 48 5.10 0.96 -8.47
C PHE A 48 5.04 1.30 -9.97
N MET A 49 6.14 1.86 -10.52
CA MET A 49 6.19 2.34 -11.90
C MET A 49 5.90 1.21 -12.90
N ARG A 50 6.47 0.01 -12.69
CA ARG A 50 6.14 -1.15 -13.53
C ARG A 50 4.68 -1.59 -13.37
N GLY A 51 4.18 -1.60 -12.13
CA GLY A 51 2.82 -2.05 -11.84
C GLY A 51 1.73 -1.14 -12.41
N ILE A 52 2.02 0.16 -12.61
CA ILE A 52 1.11 1.10 -13.29
C ILE A 52 1.35 1.20 -14.81
N GLY A 53 2.23 0.35 -15.37
CA GLY A 53 2.54 0.37 -16.80
C GLY A 53 3.48 1.51 -17.25
N PHE A 54 4.22 2.13 -16.32
CA PHE A 54 5.13 3.25 -16.56
C PHE A 54 6.60 2.89 -16.30
N ALA A 55 7.02 1.70 -16.77
CA ALA A 55 8.33 1.12 -16.48
C ALA A 55 9.53 2.00 -16.86
N ASP A 56 9.43 2.78 -17.94
CA ASP A 56 10.52 3.66 -18.39
C ASP A 56 10.84 4.79 -17.39
N ALA A 57 9.89 5.13 -16.51
CA ALA A 57 10.08 6.10 -15.43
C ALA A 57 10.68 5.46 -14.15
N SER A 58 10.94 4.15 -14.12
CA SER A 58 11.48 3.50 -12.92
C SER A 58 12.95 3.86 -12.68
N ALA A 59 13.75 3.90 -13.73
CA ALA A 59 15.20 4.08 -13.65
C ALA A 59 15.69 5.52 -13.91
N ASN A 60 14.81 6.41 -14.37
CA ASN A 60 15.15 7.80 -14.64
C ASN A 60 13.95 8.74 -14.43
N ASP A 61 14.23 10.02 -14.22
CA ASP A 61 13.22 11.05 -13.91
C ASP A 61 12.69 11.79 -15.15
N SER A 62 13.18 11.49 -16.36
CA SER A 62 12.91 12.31 -17.56
C SER A 62 11.44 12.36 -17.97
N LEU A 63 10.65 11.37 -17.55
CA LEU A 63 9.23 11.25 -17.85
C LEU A 63 8.33 11.78 -16.72
N LEU A 64 8.91 12.20 -15.60
CA LEU A 64 8.15 12.73 -14.47
C LEU A 64 7.72 14.17 -14.71
N VAL A 65 6.62 14.57 -14.07
CA VAL A 65 6.10 15.94 -14.14
C VAL A 65 7.08 16.94 -13.51
N ALA A 66 7.17 18.15 -14.06
CA ALA A 66 8.07 19.16 -13.52
C ALA A 66 7.73 19.55 -12.07
N GLY A 67 8.75 19.61 -11.22
CA GLY A 67 8.60 19.96 -9.80
C GLY A 67 8.08 18.82 -8.93
N PHE A 68 8.28 17.56 -9.34
CA PHE A 68 8.13 16.41 -8.45
C PHE A 68 9.04 16.52 -7.22
N ILE A 69 8.67 15.83 -6.15
CA ILE A 69 9.41 15.80 -4.88
C ILE A 69 9.92 14.38 -4.64
N THR A 70 11.22 14.22 -4.44
CA THR A 70 11.81 12.91 -4.10
C THR A 70 11.86 12.75 -2.59
N ALA A 71 11.27 11.68 -2.07
CA ALA A 71 11.20 11.37 -0.63
C ALA A 71 11.26 9.86 -0.38
N ASP A 72 11.50 9.43 0.86
CA ASP A 72 11.37 8.02 1.25
C ASP A 72 9.94 7.69 1.73
N ASN A 73 9.67 6.44 2.12
CA ASN A 73 8.34 6.06 2.62
C ASN A 73 7.91 6.90 3.82
N ASN A 74 8.80 7.14 4.78
CA ASN A 74 8.47 7.84 6.02
C ASN A 74 8.17 9.32 5.76
N ALA A 75 8.96 9.96 4.91
CA ALA A 75 8.76 11.33 4.49
C ALA A 75 7.49 11.50 3.65
N ILE A 76 7.16 10.55 2.75
CA ILE A 76 5.88 10.57 2.01
C ILE A 76 4.71 10.41 2.99
N MET A 77 4.74 9.43 3.89
CA MET A 77 3.70 9.23 4.91
C MET A 77 3.47 10.50 5.75
N SER A 78 4.56 11.18 6.14
CA SER A 78 4.50 12.42 6.91
C SER A 78 3.95 13.59 6.09
N ALA A 79 4.33 13.68 4.81
CA ALA A 79 3.82 14.68 3.89
C ALA A 79 2.32 14.50 3.64
N MET A 80 1.84 13.27 3.42
CA MET A 80 0.41 13.00 3.18
C MET A 80 -0.50 13.36 4.37
N ALA A 81 0.05 13.52 5.58
CA ALA A 81 -0.70 13.99 6.73
C ALA A 81 -0.91 15.52 6.75
N THR A 82 -0.14 16.29 5.98
CA THR A 82 -0.15 17.76 6.03
C THR A 82 -0.33 18.43 4.66
N ASP A 83 0.19 17.84 3.59
CA ASP A 83 0.03 18.31 2.22
C ASP A 83 -1.29 17.79 1.62
N LYS A 84 -2.32 18.64 1.68
CA LYS A 84 -3.67 18.34 1.16
C LYS A 84 -3.70 18.10 -0.35
N SER A 85 -2.71 18.61 -1.08
CA SER A 85 -2.58 18.49 -2.53
C SER A 85 -1.50 17.46 -2.93
N GLY A 86 -0.99 16.71 -1.96
CA GLY A 86 0.03 15.69 -2.14
C GLY A 86 -0.50 14.37 -2.68
N ILE A 87 0.25 13.75 -3.59
CA ILE A 87 0.05 12.35 -3.99
C ILE A 87 1.39 11.64 -4.07
N GLY A 88 1.46 10.42 -3.56
CA GLY A 88 2.66 9.60 -3.60
C GLY A 88 2.34 8.12 -3.48
N TYR A 89 3.38 7.30 -3.49
CA TYR A 89 3.27 5.85 -3.34
C TYR A 89 4.28 5.35 -2.31
N VAL A 90 3.84 4.42 -1.48
CA VAL A 90 4.63 3.83 -0.38
C VAL A 90 4.47 2.32 -0.37
N SER A 91 5.34 1.63 0.36
CA SER A 91 5.13 0.21 0.67
C SER A 91 3.84 0.04 1.49
N LEU A 92 3.07 -1.02 1.21
CA LEU A 92 1.81 -1.28 1.91
C LEU A 92 1.96 -1.32 3.45
N SER A 93 3.08 -1.85 3.94
CA SER A 93 3.40 -1.90 5.37
C SER A 93 3.57 -0.54 6.05
N SER A 94 3.76 0.54 5.28
CA SER A 94 3.82 1.89 5.82
C SER A 94 2.42 2.51 6.00
N VAL A 95 1.41 1.98 5.31
CA VAL A 95 0.05 2.54 5.32
C VAL A 95 -0.59 2.36 6.69
N ASN A 96 -1.18 3.43 7.20
CA ASN A 96 -1.91 3.47 8.46
C ASN A 96 -3.14 4.39 8.33
N ASN A 97 -3.80 4.69 9.44
CA ASN A 97 -5.00 5.53 9.47
C ASN A 97 -4.73 7.04 9.37
N THR A 98 -3.48 7.50 9.23
CA THR A 98 -3.14 8.93 9.12
C THR A 98 -3.16 9.42 7.67
N ILE A 99 -3.32 8.52 6.70
CA ILE A 99 -3.38 8.83 5.27
C ILE A 99 -4.56 8.12 4.63
N LYS A 100 -4.96 8.59 3.44
CA LYS A 100 -5.97 7.91 2.61
C LYS A 100 -5.27 7.07 1.54
N ALA A 101 -5.28 5.75 1.71
CA ALA A 101 -4.90 4.84 0.63
C ALA A 101 -5.97 4.86 -0.48
N LEU A 102 -5.53 4.88 -1.74
CA LEU A 102 -6.41 4.81 -2.89
C LEU A 102 -6.56 3.37 -3.38
N ASP A 103 -7.74 3.05 -3.88
CA ASP A 103 -7.98 1.78 -4.57
C ASP A 103 -7.23 1.77 -5.90
N PHE A 104 -6.65 0.62 -6.25
CA PHE A 104 -6.04 0.41 -7.57
C PHE A 104 -6.95 -0.52 -8.37
N GLU A 105 -7.42 -0.04 -9.53
CA GLU A 105 -8.38 -0.77 -10.38
C GLU A 105 -9.64 -1.23 -9.62
N GLY A 106 -10.10 -0.43 -8.65
CA GLY A 106 -11.26 -0.73 -7.80
C GLY A 106 -11.00 -1.76 -6.70
N VAL A 107 -9.74 -2.12 -6.44
CA VAL A 107 -9.35 -3.03 -5.37
C VAL A 107 -8.61 -2.27 -4.28
N ALA A 108 -9.10 -2.38 -3.03
CA ALA A 108 -8.47 -1.77 -1.88
C ALA A 108 -7.09 -2.36 -1.57
N ALA A 109 -6.15 -1.50 -1.22
CA ALA A 109 -4.78 -1.86 -0.82
C ALA A 109 -4.76 -2.42 0.62
N ASN A 110 -4.89 -3.74 0.76
CA ASN A 110 -4.79 -4.44 2.05
C ASN A 110 -4.20 -5.84 1.87
N GLU A 111 -3.73 -6.43 2.98
CA GLU A 111 -3.05 -7.73 2.97
C GLU A 111 -3.93 -8.86 2.42
N ALA A 112 -5.23 -8.87 2.73
CA ALA A 112 -6.15 -9.88 2.23
C ALA A 112 -6.22 -9.87 0.69
N ASN A 113 -6.32 -8.69 0.08
CA ASN A 113 -6.32 -8.50 -1.37
C ASN A 113 -4.95 -8.76 -2.01
N VAL A 114 -3.86 -8.54 -1.27
CA VAL A 114 -2.52 -8.96 -1.71
C VAL A 114 -2.44 -10.48 -1.73
N LEU A 115 -2.86 -11.18 -0.68
CA LEU A 115 -2.74 -12.63 -0.55
C LEU A 115 -3.64 -13.40 -1.53
N ASN A 116 -4.87 -12.93 -1.75
CA ASN A 116 -5.82 -13.56 -2.68
C ASN A 116 -5.58 -13.19 -4.17
N ASN A 117 -4.50 -12.46 -4.47
CA ASN A 117 -4.14 -12.01 -5.82
C ASN A 117 -5.10 -11.01 -6.50
N THR A 118 -6.03 -10.35 -5.78
CA THR A 118 -6.90 -9.32 -6.39
C THR A 118 -6.21 -7.97 -6.51
N TYR A 119 -5.40 -7.55 -5.53
CA TYR A 119 -4.64 -6.30 -5.61
C TYR A 119 -3.41 -6.50 -6.51
N LYS A 120 -3.40 -5.87 -7.68
CA LYS A 120 -2.38 -6.11 -8.72
C LYS A 120 -1.10 -5.29 -8.56
N LEU A 121 -1.13 -4.20 -7.81
CA LEU A 121 0.04 -3.36 -7.56
C LEU A 121 0.93 -3.96 -6.45
N LYS A 122 1.50 -5.13 -6.74
CA LYS A 122 2.35 -5.91 -5.84
C LYS A 122 3.43 -6.64 -6.63
N ARG A 123 4.45 -7.14 -5.94
CA ARG A 123 5.49 -7.99 -6.52
C ARG A 123 5.89 -9.11 -5.55
N PRO A 124 6.16 -10.33 -6.05
CA PRO A 124 6.69 -11.40 -5.19
C PRO A 124 8.15 -11.12 -4.86
N PHE A 125 8.55 -11.49 -3.64
CA PHE A 125 9.97 -11.67 -3.30
C PHE A 125 10.30 -13.14 -3.51
N VAL A 126 11.23 -13.42 -4.40
CA VAL A 126 11.58 -14.77 -4.81
C VAL A 126 12.93 -15.17 -4.21
N MET A 127 13.01 -16.39 -3.67
CA MET A 127 14.26 -17.01 -3.29
C MET A 127 14.73 -17.94 -4.40
N MET A 128 16.03 -17.95 -4.65
CA MET A 128 16.66 -18.84 -5.62
C MET A 128 17.64 -19.74 -4.88
N ARG A 129 17.63 -21.03 -5.19
CA ARG A 129 18.59 -22.02 -4.69
C ARG A 129 19.20 -22.80 -5.85
N ARG A 130 20.33 -23.45 -5.60
CA ARG A 130 20.90 -24.43 -6.53
C ARG A 130 19.93 -25.58 -6.76
N ILE A 131 20.03 -26.21 -7.93
CA ILE A 131 19.27 -27.42 -8.23
C ILE A 131 19.80 -28.59 -7.39
N ASP A 132 18.94 -29.59 -7.11
CA ASP A 132 19.34 -30.78 -6.37
C ASP A 132 20.51 -31.48 -7.08
N GLY A 133 21.54 -31.85 -6.32
CA GLY A 133 22.77 -32.47 -6.85
C GLY A 133 23.86 -31.50 -7.33
N ASP A 134 23.64 -30.18 -7.32
CA ASP A 134 24.64 -29.16 -7.69
C ASP A 134 25.26 -28.43 -6.47
N TYR A 135 25.12 -29.00 -5.28
CA TYR A 135 25.67 -28.42 -4.05
C TYR A 135 27.13 -28.81 -3.84
N ILE A 136 27.92 -27.95 -3.20
CA ILE A 136 29.35 -28.20 -2.95
C ILE A 136 29.52 -29.32 -1.89
N SER A 137 28.53 -29.48 -1.01
CA SER A 137 28.48 -30.55 -0.02
C SER A 137 27.05 -30.87 0.42
N ASP A 138 26.86 -32.05 1.01
CA ASP A 138 25.60 -32.42 1.65
C ASP A 138 25.21 -31.44 2.77
N THR A 139 26.20 -30.93 3.52
CA THR A 139 25.97 -29.93 4.57
C THR A 139 25.36 -28.64 4.00
N GLU A 140 25.90 -28.11 2.90
CA GLU A 140 25.35 -26.91 2.25
C GLU A 140 23.92 -27.14 1.74
N TYR A 141 23.66 -28.31 1.15
CA TYR A 141 22.32 -28.70 0.71
C TYR A 141 21.32 -28.69 1.87
N GLN A 142 21.66 -29.37 2.96
CA GLN A 142 20.77 -29.47 4.12
C GLN A 142 20.55 -28.13 4.82
N LEU A 143 21.59 -27.30 4.97
CA LEU A 143 21.46 -25.94 5.53
C LEU A 143 20.57 -25.05 4.65
N THR A 144 20.65 -25.21 3.33
CA THR A 144 19.78 -24.48 2.39
C THR A 144 18.32 -24.87 2.60
N LEU A 145 18.03 -26.18 2.71
CA LEU A 145 16.67 -26.67 2.97
C LEU A 145 16.16 -26.22 4.34
N ALA A 146 17.01 -26.27 5.37
CA ALA A 146 16.69 -25.81 6.71
C ALA A 146 16.32 -24.33 6.73
N PHE A 147 17.09 -23.49 6.04
CA PHE A 147 16.80 -22.06 5.94
C PHE A 147 15.48 -21.81 5.20
N MET A 148 15.22 -22.50 4.09
CA MET A 148 13.95 -22.36 3.37
C MET A 148 12.76 -22.81 4.22
N ALA A 149 12.90 -23.87 5.01
CA ALA A 149 11.87 -24.33 5.94
C ALA A 149 11.64 -23.33 7.06
N TYR A 150 12.71 -22.74 7.63
CA TYR A 150 12.59 -21.65 8.59
C TYR A 150 11.81 -20.46 8.01
N VAL A 151 12.15 -20.01 6.80
CA VAL A 151 11.44 -18.91 6.12
C VAL A 151 9.95 -19.24 5.90
N ALA A 152 9.62 -20.50 5.65
CA ALA A 152 8.24 -20.98 5.49
C ALA A 152 7.50 -21.29 6.81
N SER A 153 8.17 -21.17 7.96
CA SER A 153 7.56 -21.37 9.28
C SER A 153 6.77 -20.13 9.73
N ASN A 154 5.99 -20.26 10.80
CA ASN A 154 5.33 -19.13 11.47
C ASN A 154 6.36 -18.11 11.97
N ASP A 155 7.50 -18.55 12.49
CA ASP A 155 8.56 -17.64 12.97
C ASP A 155 9.17 -16.85 11.79
N GLY A 156 9.35 -17.50 10.64
CA GLY A 156 9.77 -16.84 9.41
C GLY A 156 8.74 -15.84 8.90
N ALA A 157 7.46 -16.20 8.94
CA ALA A 157 6.35 -15.31 8.57
C ALA A 157 6.31 -14.05 9.46
N ASP A 158 6.54 -14.19 10.77
CA ASP A 158 6.61 -13.08 11.71
C ASP A 158 7.79 -12.14 11.40
N VAL A 159 8.97 -12.69 11.09
CA VAL A 159 10.13 -11.89 10.68
C VAL A 159 9.83 -11.09 9.39
N ILE A 160 9.18 -11.72 8.40
CA ILE A 160 8.79 -11.08 7.15
C ILE A 160 7.80 -9.94 7.41
N ALA A 161 6.78 -10.18 8.23
CA ALA A 161 5.78 -9.18 8.61
C ALA A 161 6.43 -7.98 9.32
N ASN A 162 7.31 -8.25 10.29
CA ASN A 162 8.05 -7.21 11.03
C ASN A 162 8.99 -6.39 10.14
N ALA A 163 9.52 -6.99 9.07
CA ALA A 163 10.32 -6.29 8.06
C ALA A 163 9.45 -5.49 7.06
N GLY A 164 8.12 -5.55 7.18
CA GLY A 164 7.19 -4.77 6.37
C GLY A 164 6.84 -5.40 5.03
N ALA A 165 6.84 -6.74 4.93
CA ALA A 165 6.35 -7.48 3.78
C ALA A 165 5.22 -8.43 4.18
N THR A 166 4.38 -8.81 3.21
CA THR A 166 3.26 -9.74 3.46
C THR A 166 3.73 -11.18 3.25
N ALA A 167 3.76 -11.98 4.32
CA ALA A 167 4.10 -13.41 4.23
C ALA A 167 2.96 -14.20 3.57
N THR A 168 3.29 -15.13 2.66
CA THR A 168 2.28 -15.89 1.89
C THR A 168 1.52 -16.91 2.73
N SER A 169 2.18 -17.49 3.74
CA SER A 169 1.61 -18.33 4.81
C SER A 169 2.77 -18.99 5.57
N GLY A 170 2.67 -19.09 6.90
CA GLY A 170 3.57 -19.93 7.71
C GLY A 170 2.94 -21.30 7.98
N THR A 171 3.79 -22.33 8.14
CA THR A 171 3.35 -23.65 8.62
C THR A 171 4.19 -24.07 9.82
N GLY A 172 3.56 -24.25 10.99
CA GLY A 172 4.24 -24.68 12.23
C GLY A 172 5.29 -23.69 12.74
N THR A 173 5.78 -23.88 13.97
CA THR A 173 6.93 -23.12 14.46
C THR A 173 8.23 -23.75 13.98
N TRP A 174 9.30 -22.97 13.86
CA TRP A 174 10.64 -23.49 13.60
C TRP A 174 11.04 -24.53 14.65
N ALA A 175 10.74 -24.28 15.93
CA ALA A 175 11.01 -25.22 17.00
C ALA A 175 10.35 -26.61 16.78
N SER A 176 9.19 -26.67 16.12
CA SER A 176 8.53 -27.93 15.77
C SER A 176 9.14 -28.67 14.57
N GLN A 177 10.00 -28.00 13.81
CA GLN A 177 10.54 -28.48 12.54
C GLN A 177 12.06 -28.66 12.54
N VAL A 178 12.77 -27.98 13.43
CA VAL A 178 14.24 -27.96 13.49
C VAL A 178 14.84 -29.36 13.56
N ALA A 179 14.18 -30.30 14.22
CA ALA A 179 14.63 -31.69 14.32
C ALA A 179 14.62 -32.47 12.99
N ASN A 180 13.97 -31.96 11.94
CA ASN A 180 13.99 -32.55 10.60
C ASN A 180 15.21 -32.13 9.78
N PHE A 181 16.04 -31.24 10.31
CA PHE A 181 17.22 -30.67 9.67
C PHE A 181 18.44 -30.94 10.56
N PRO A 182 19.66 -31.01 9.98
CA PRO A 182 20.88 -31.29 10.74
C PRO A 182 21.25 -30.19 11.73
#